data_AF-A0A8I2E4A2-F1
#
_entry.id   AF-A0A8I2E4A2-F1
#
_cell.length_a   1.000
_cell.length_b   1.000
_cell.length_c   1.000
_cell.angle_alpha   90.00
_cell.angle_beta   90.00
_cell.angle_gamma   90.00
#
_symmetry.space_group_name_H-M   'P 1'
#
loop_
_entity.id
_entity.type
_entity.pdbx_description
1 polymer ?
#
loop_
_entity_poly.entity_id
_entity_poly.type
_entity_poly.pdbx_seq_one_letter_code
_entity_poly.pdbx_strand_id
1 'polypeptide(L)'
;MSEPVQARSALRLRLSLSALFLPLFLAGAAFFGVWAADTASGDSPGRGTLVVLAVVCAAFALLAAADLLVVVRRLRSERGTALPR
;
A
#
# COMPACT_ATOMS: atom_id res chain seq x y z
N MET A 1 5.10 37.00 -3.41
CA MET A 1 6.17 36.01 -3.19
C MET A 1 5.60 34.88 -2.35
N SER A 2 4.93 33.93 -3.01
CA SER A 2 4.19 32.84 -2.38
C SER A 2 4.79 31.53 -2.87
N GLU A 3 5.96 31.17 -2.33
CA GLU A 3 6.69 29.95 -2.70
C GLU A 3 6.98 28.90 -1.60
N PRO A 4 6.60 29.05 -0.31
CA PRO A 4 6.83 27.94 0.65
C PRO A 4 5.70 26.90 0.66
N VAL A 5 4.48 27.27 0.26
CA VAL A 5 3.30 26.39 0.37
C VAL A 5 3.20 25.39 -0.78
N GLN A 6 3.43 25.82 -2.03
CA GLN A 6 3.47 24.94 -3.21
C GLN A 6 4.59 23.88 -3.14
N ALA A 7 5.77 24.23 -2.64
CA ALA A 7 6.89 23.28 -2.54
C ALA A 7 6.57 22.12 -1.57
N ARG A 8 5.89 22.42 -0.46
CA ARG A 8 5.53 21.43 0.56
C ARG A 8 4.35 20.55 0.13
N SER A 9 3.43 21.05 -0.69
CA SER A 9 2.34 20.24 -1.26
C SER A 9 2.86 19.25 -2.31
N ALA A 10 3.78 19.67 -3.17
CA ALA A 10 4.40 18.80 -4.18
C ALA A 10 5.18 17.64 -3.55
N LEU A 11 5.95 17.90 -2.50
CA LEU A 11 6.70 16.86 -1.78
C LEU A 11 5.76 15.88 -1.06
N ARG A 12 4.69 16.38 -0.43
CA ARG A 12 3.67 15.55 0.22
C ARG A 12 2.93 14.68 -0.78
N LEU A 13 2.55 15.24 -1.93
CA LEU A 13 1.87 14.50 -3.00
C LEU A 13 2.74 13.36 -3.54
N ARG A 14 4.03 13.64 -3.78
CA ARG A 14 4.99 12.63 -4.22
C ARG A 14 5.17 11.51 -3.19
N LEU A 15 5.29 11.85 -1.90
CA LEU A 15 5.37 10.85 -0.82
C LEU A 15 4.11 10.00 -0.75
N SER A 16 2.91 10.58 -0.88
CA SER A 16 1.66 9.83 -0.89
C SER A 16 1.57 8.89 -2.10
N LEU A 17 1.90 9.39 -3.30
CA LEU A 17 1.95 8.57 -4.51
C LEU A 17 2.93 7.42 -4.38
N SER A 18 4.14 7.69 -3.88
CA SER A 18 5.15 6.66 -3.67
C SER A 18 4.73 5.64 -2.59
N ALA A 19 4.11 6.10 -1.52
CA ALA A 19 3.58 5.25 -0.45
C ALA A 19 2.40 4.37 -0.88
N LEU A 20 1.64 4.76 -1.91
CA LEU A 20 0.59 3.94 -2.51
C LEU A 20 1.13 2.99 -3.59
N PHE A 21 2.04 3.48 -4.43
CA PHE A 21 2.62 2.68 -5.51
C PHE A 21 3.53 1.57 -4.98
N LEU A 22 4.27 1.80 -3.92
CA LEU A 22 5.19 0.82 -3.34
C LEU A 22 4.48 -0.47 -2.84
N PRO A 23 3.43 -0.41 -2.01
CA PRO A 23 2.69 -1.60 -1.59
C PRO A 23 1.95 -2.25 -2.76
N LEU A 24 1.44 -1.47 -3.73
CA LEU A 24 0.83 -2.01 -4.94
C LEU A 24 1.84 -2.85 -5.75
N PHE A 25 3.06 -2.33 -5.93
CA PHE A 25 4.12 -3.04 -6.65
C PHE A 25 4.60 -4.27 -5.89
N LEU A 26 4.74 -4.19 -4.56
CA LEU A 26 5.09 -5.33 -3.71
C LEU A 26 4.01 -6.41 -3.75
N ALA A 27 2.73 -6.03 -3.74
CA ALA A 27 1.63 -6.98 -3.87
C ALA A 27 1.65 -7.68 -5.23
N GLY A 28 1.88 -6.94 -6.32
CA GLY A 28 2.04 -7.51 -7.65
C GLY A 28 3.22 -8.47 -7.73
N ALA A 29 4.38 -8.08 -7.20
CA ALA A 29 5.57 -8.93 -7.17
C ALA A 29 5.36 -10.21 -6.33
N ALA A 30 4.70 -10.10 -5.18
CA ALA A 30 4.33 -11.24 -4.35
C ALA A 30 3.36 -12.17 -5.08
N PHE A 31 2.33 -11.62 -5.74
CA PHE A 31 1.38 -12.40 -6.54
C PHE A 31 2.09 -13.14 -7.68
N PHE A 32 2.95 -12.47 -8.44
CA PHE A 32 3.74 -13.11 -9.50
C PHE A 32 4.69 -14.18 -8.95
N GLY A 33 5.33 -13.94 -7.79
CA GLY A 33 6.21 -14.91 -7.15
C GLY A 33 5.45 -16.15 -6.66
N VAL A 34 4.27 -15.97 -6.08
CA VAL A 34 3.39 -17.08 -5.66
C VAL A 34 2.89 -17.84 -6.87
N TRP A 35 2.45 -17.16 -7.92
CA TRP A 35 2.01 -17.80 -9.15
C TRP A 35 3.14 -18.59 -9.83
N ALA A 36 4.36 -18.05 -9.84
CA ALA A 36 5.55 -18.76 -10.31
C ALA A 36 5.95 -19.96 -9.43
N ALA A 37 5.63 -19.93 -8.14
CA ALA A 37 5.85 -21.06 -7.25
C ALA A 37 4.74 -22.13 -7.40
N ASP A 38 3.50 -21.71 -7.67
CA ASP A 38 2.34 -22.58 -7.83
C ASP A 38 2.39 -23.36 -9.15
N THR A 39 2.94 -22.77 -10.22
CA THR A 39 3.20 -23.50 -11.47
C THR A 39 4.16 -24.69 -11.31
N ALA A 40 4.92 -24.75 -10.21
CA ALA A 40 5.81 -25.88 -9.90
C ALA A 40 5.13 -26.99 -9.08
N SER A 41 4.03 -26.72 -8.38
CA SER A 41 3.40 -27.67 -7.45
C SER A 41 2.28 -28.47 -8.11
N GLY A 42 2.67 -29.44 -8.94
CA GLY A 42 1.77 -30.36 -9.63
C GLY A 42 1.13 -31.47 -8.78
N ASP A 43 1.24 -31.49 -7.45
CA ASP A 43 0.68 -32.59 -6.64
C ASP A 43 0.06 -32.12 -5.31
N SER A 44 -1.16 -32.62 -5.05
CA SER A 44 -2.05 -32.44 -3.90
C SER A 44 -2.96 -31.19 -3.87
N PRO A 45 -4.26 -31.35 -4.23
CA PRO A 45 -5.27 -30.30 -4.11
C PRO A 45 -5.61 -30.05 -2.63
N GLY A 46 -5.29 -28.86 -2.12
CA GLY A 46 -5.82 -28.40 -0.82
C GLY A 46 -4.91 -27.44 -0.06
N ARG A 47 -3.60 -27.73 0.03
CA ARG A 47 -2.69 -26.89 0.83
C ARG A 47 -2.23 -25.64 0.07
N GLY A 48 -1.90 -25.78 -1.21
CA GLY A 48 -1.49 -24.66 -2.07
C GLY A 48 -2.60 -23.59 -2.16
N THR A 49 -3.82 -24.00 -2.47
CA THR A 49 -4.97 -23.10 -2.60
C THR A 49 -5.28 -22.33 -1.32
N LEU A 50 -5.22 -22.96 -0.14
CA LEU A 50 -5.44 -22.28 1.15
C LEU A 50 -4.33 -21.28 1.45
N VAL A 51 -3.08 -21.61 1.14
CA VAL A 51 -1.94 -20.68 1.29
C VAL A 51 -2.09 -19.51 0.34
N VAL A 52 -2.45 -19.73 -0.93
CA VAL A 52 -2.71 -18.66 -1.90
C VAL A 52 -3.83 -17.75 -1.40
N LEU A 53 -4.95 -18.31 -0.93
CA LEU A 53 -6.06 -17.52 -0.41
C LEU A 53 -5.65 -16.71 0.83
N ALA A 54 -4.89 -17.31 1.74
CA ALA A 54 -4.37 -16.62 2.92
C ALA A 54 -3.41 -15.49 2.53
N VAL A 55 -2.54 -15.70 1.55
CA VAL A 55 -1.63 -14.67 1.04
C VAL A 55 -2.39 -13.55 0.37
N VAL A 56 -3.38 -13.86 -0.48
CA VAL A 56 -4.24 -12.86 -1.12
C VAL A 56 -5.01 -12.05 -0.08
N CYS A 57 -5.59 -12.72 0.92
CA CYS A 57 -6.31 -12.06 2.01
C CYS A 57 -5.39 -11.16 2.84
N ALA A 58 -4.20 -11.64 3.20
CA ALA A 58 -3.18 -10.84 3.89
C ALA A 58 -2.72 -9.64 3.05
N ALA A 59 -2.55 -9.81 1.74
CA ALA A 59 -2.20 -8.73 0.83
C ALA A 59 -3.30 -7.66 0.78
N PHE A 60 -4.57 -8.06 0.66
CA PHE A 60 -5.70 -7.12 0.75
C PHE A 60 -5.75 -6.38 2.09
N ALA A 61 -5.51 -7.08 3.20
CA ALA A 61 -5.47 -6.47 4.52
C ALA A 61 -4.31 -5.45 4.65
N LEU A 62 -3.13 -5.76 4.12
CA LEU A 62 -1.99 -4.85 4.09
C LEU A 62 -2.25 -3.63 3.21
N LEU A 63 -2.86 -3.82 2.04
CA LEU A 63 -3.27 -2.73 1.16
C LEU A 63 -4.29 -1.81 1.86
N ALA A 64 -5.30 -2.38 2.50
CA ALA A 64 -6.30 -1.64 3.25
C ALA A 64 -5.70 -0.88 4.45
N ALA A 65 -4.79 -1.51 5.19
CA ALA A 65 -4.08 -0.88 6.29
C ALA A 65 -3.18 0.27 5.81
N ALA A 66 -2.48 0.11 4.69
CA ALA A 66 -1.65 1.16 4.09
C ALA A 66 -2.49 2.35 3.64
N ASP A 67 -3.61 2.09 2.94
CA ASP A 67 -4.56 3.12 2.55
C ASP A 67 -5.09 3.89 3.77
N LEU A 68 -5.57 3.17 4.79
CA LEU A 68 -6.05 3.77 6.03
C LEU A 68 -4.97 4.62 6.73
N LEU A 69 -3.73 4.14 6.77
CA LEU A 69 -2.61 4.89 7.35
C LEU A 69 -2.33 6.18 6.57
N VAL A 70 -2.41 6.14 5.24
CA VAL A 70 -2.28 7.33 4.37
C VAL A 70 -3.43 8.30 4.61
N VAL A 71 -4.67 7.82 4.66
CA VAL A 71 -5.86 8.63 4.94
C VAL A 71 -5.75 9.31 6.30
N VAL A 72 -5.34 8.57 7.34
CA VAL A 72 -5.15 9.12 8.70
C VAL A 72 -3.99 10.11 8.74
N ARG A 73 -2.87 9.83 8.07
CA ARG A 73 -1.74 10.78 7.96
C ARG A 73 -2.15 12.06 7.23
N ARG A 74 -2.95 11.94 6.18
CA ARG A 74 -3.52 13.07 5.44
C ARG A 74 -4.40 13.91 6.35
N LEU A 75 -5.35 13.29 7.06
CA LEU A 75 -6.27 14.01 7.95
C LEU A 75 -5.56 14.69 9.12
N ARG A 76 -4.57 14.02 9.74
CA ARG A 76 -3.75 14.62 10.82
C ARG A 76 -2.91 15.78 10.32
N SER A 77 -2.37 15.67 9.12
CA SER A 77 -1.61 16.74 8.46
C SER A 77 -2.47 17.98 8.22
N GLU A 78 -3.75 17.82 7.86
CA GLU A 78 -4.69 18.93 7.67
C GLU A 78 -5.16 19.54 9.01
N ARG A 79 -5.33 18.73 10.07
CA ARG A 79 -5.70 19.21 11.42
C ARG A 79 -4.56 19.96 12.12
N GLY A 80 -3.31 19.53 11.95
CA GLY A 80 -2.15 20.22 12.55
C GLY A 80 -1.92 21.63 12.01
N THR A 81 -2.46 21.95 10.82
CA THR A 81 -2.43 23.30 10.24
C THR A 81 -3.62 24.18 10.63
N ALA A 82 -4.69 23.60 11.20
CA ALA A 82 -5.94 24.30 11.51
C ALA A 82 -5.99 24.91 12.94
N LEU A 83 -4.90 24.87 13.69
CA LEU A 83 -4.76 25.59 14.97
C LEU A 83 -3.90 26.86 14.78
N PRO A 84 -4.49 27.99 14.38
CA PRO A 84 -3.89 29.29 14.63
C PRO A 84 -4.05 29.63 16.12
N ARG A 85 -2.94 29.94 16.80
CA ARG A 85 -2.95 30.70 18.06
C ARG A 85 -3.01 32.18 17.73
#